data_AF-A0A180G1T9-F1
#
_entry.id   AF-A0A180G1T9-F1
#
_cell.length_a   1.000
_cell.length_b   1.000
_cell.length_c   1.000
_cell.angle_alpha   90.00
_cell.angle_beta   90.00
_cell.angle_gamma   90.00
#
_symmetry.space_group_name_H-M   'P 1'
#
loop_
_entity.id
_entity.type
_entity.pdbx_description
1 polymer ?
#
loop_
_entity_poly.entity_id
_entity_poly.type
_entity_poly.pdbx_seq_one_letter_code
_entity_poly.pdbx_strand_id
1 'polypeptide(L)'
;MVDPPIKPYVLQLNNNPSKPFLIHSSKYTSKRLIVTNNNGSKTLFLIQFHPLHSSNSIDQEVVAKLAEIIQDLFLMAKNRQDIKPTTMKSGKMQGIGFRGASDEGAKAGTYARRRDLPQDVIEEDNRLWDKLRDHNRFLCSRVKNFSFESFKENAEIIKEFGIPSWSHDEWNEFEDECNGIFSSAIVTHSDFSNDEHMDDDLNPWSYGLFSYINPSTGVPIVPNSEAMVPGHALHFPDFRCDIDFGMSPGIVEVLWSSNSVKHHTSVAPTLLKSTPSMTHFGSSFQICHRLMQRAIALKKLSAEEREKNTLCRQKRSEKEAERRRIVETKVKNIKKIKK
;
A
#
# COMPACT_ATOMS: atom_id res chain seq x y z
N MET A 1 0.06 -32.20 16.00
CA MET A 1 1.41 -31.72 16.37
C MET A 1 1.53 -30.33 15.81
N VAL A 2 1.74 -29.32 16.65
CA VAL A 2 1.98 -27.94 16.20
C VAL A 2 3.43 -27.92 15.73
N ASP A 3 3.66 -27.63 14.45
CA ASP A 3 5.02 -27.47 13.94
C ASP A 3 5.78 -26.44 14.81
N PRO A 4 7.05 -26.69 15.16
CA PRO A 4 7.82 -25.73 15.92
C PRO A 4 7.82 -24.38 15.19
N PRO A 5 7.70 -23.25 15.91
CA PRO A 5 7.66 -21.94 15.28
C PRO A 5 8.94 -21.75 14.45
N ILE A 6 8.76 -21.55 13.14
CA ILE A 6 9.86 -21.30 12.20
C ILE A 6 10.63 -20.08 12.68
N LYS A 7 11.87 -20.28 13.13
CA LYS A 7 12.72 -19.19 13.61
C LYS A 7 13.05 -18.25 12.44
N PRO A 8 12.96 -16.92 12.63
CA PRO A 8 13.40 -15.98 11.63
C PRO A 8 14.92 -16.05 11.45
N TYR A 9 15.40 -15.80 10.23
CA TYR A 9 16.81 -15.60 9.96
C TYR A 9 17.18 -14.15 10.30
N VAL A 10 18.19 -13.95 11.14
CA VAL A 10 18.67 -12.60 11.49
C VAL A 10 19.81 -12.23 10.54
N LEU A 11 19.62 -11.15 9.79
CA LEU A 11 20.60 -10.59 8.87
C LEU A 11 21.11 -9.26 9.42
N GLN A 12 22.43 -9.12 9.53
CA GLN A 12 23.08 -7.88 9.93
C GLN A 12 23.68 -7.19 8.71
N LEU A 13 23.30 -5.94 8.49
CA LEU A 13 23.80 -5.13 7.37
C LEU A 13 24.83 -4.11 7.84
N ASN A 14 25.95 -4.05 7.11
CA ASN A 14 26.95 -3.01 7.30
C ASN A 14 26.45 -1.70 6.70
N ASN A 15 26.76 -0.58 7.37
CA ASN A 15 26.54 0.74 6.81
C ASN A 15 27.59 1.01 5.71
N ASN A 16 27.17 1.50 4.56
CA ASN A 16 27.97 1.82 3.39
C ASN A 16 28.96 0.72 2.97
N PRO A 17 28.48 -0.51 2.68
CA PRO A 17 29.38 -1.57 2.29
C PRO A 17 30.00 -1.31 0.91
N SER A 18 31.15 -1.92 0.62
CA SER A 18 31.83 -1.75 -0.67
C SER A 18 31.11 -2.48 -1.82
N LYS A 19 30.36 -3.55 -1.51
CA LYS A 19 29.58 -4.34 -2.48
C LYS A 19 28.09 -4.27 -2.14
N PRO A 20 27.20 -4.18 -3.15
CA PRO A 20 25.77 -4.28 -2.92
C PRO A 20 25.39 -5.68 -2.44
N PHE A 21 24.33 -5.76 -1.64
CA PHE A 21 23.78 -7.00 -1.12
C PHE A 21 22.36 -7.23 -1.64
N LEU A 22 22.10 -8.41 -2.19
CA LEU A 22 20.81 -8.76 -2.76
C LEU A 22 20.10 -9.79 -1.87
N ILE A 23 18.93 -9.41 -1.33
CA ILE A 23 18.04 -10.30 -0.58
C ILE A 23 17.06 -10.93 -1.57
N HIS A 24 17.11 -12.27 -1.67
CA HIS A 24 16.09 -13.07 -2.35
C HIS A 24 15.86 -14.38 -1.60
N SER A 25 14.66 -14.95 -1.73
CA SER A 25 14.16 -16.02 -0.86
C SER A 25 14.95 -17.34 -0.90
N SER A 26 15.72 -17.60 -1.97
CA SER A 26 16.51 -18.83 -2.10
C SER A 26 17.85 -18.80 -1.38
N LYS A 27 18.29 -17.63 -0.88
CA LYS A 27 19.50 -17.50 -0.04
C LYS A 27 19.31 -17.92 1.42
N TYR A 28 18.07 -18.13 1.85
CA TYR A 28 17.74 -18.32 3.25
C TYR A 28 16.90 -19.58 3.44
N THR A 29 17.20 -20.31 4.50
CA THR A 29 16.40 -21.47 4.94
C THR A 29 15.06 -21.02 5.52
N SER A 30 15.04 -19.89 6.23
CA SER A 30 13.81 -19.26 6.71
C SER A 30 13.25 -18.30 5.67
N LYS A 31 11.92 -18.30 5.51
CA LYS A 31 11.20 -17.32 4.69
C LYS A 31 10.94 -16.01 5.43
N ARG A 32 11.30 -15.92 6.71
CA ARG A 32 11.17 -14.73 7.55
C ARG A 32 12.55 -14.20 7.89
N LEU A 33 12.77 -12.91 7.64
CA LEU A 33 14.03 -12.24 7.91
C LEU A 33 13.80 -11.09 8.89
N ILE A 34 14.67 -11.00 9.88
CA ILE A 34 14.84 -9.81 10.72
C ILE A 34 16.15 -9.16 10.27
N VAL A 35 16.06 -7.96 9.70
CA VAL A 35 17.23 -7.26 9.20
C VAL A 35 17.58 -6.12 10.14
N THR A 36 18.84 -6.11 10.59
CA THR A 36 19.35 -5.18 11.60
C THR A 36 20.59 -4.46 11.08
N ASN A 37 20.98 -3.37 11.74
CA ASN A 37 22.31 -2.79 11.56
C ASN A 37 23.41 -3.75 12.02
N ASN A 38 24.66 -3.43 11.71
CA ASN A 38 25.84 -4.27 11.91
C ASN A 38 26.05 -4.80 13.34
N ASN A 39 25.63 -4.05 14.36
CA ASN A 39 25.75 -4.45 15.77
C ASN A 39 24.46 -5.08 16.33
N GLY A 40 23.41 -5.23 15.52
CA GLY A 40 22.12 -5.78 15.93
C GLY A 40 21.28 -4.87 16.83
N SER A 41 21.71 -3.63 17.10
CA SER A 41 21.05 -2.74 18.05
C SER A 41 19.78 -2.09 17.50
N LYS A 42 19.62 -2.05 16.17
CA LYS A 42 18.49 -1.41 15.50
C LYS A 42 17.95 -2.33 14.40
N THR A 43 16.67 -2.67 14.50
CA THR A 43 15.93 -3.29 13.40
C THR A 43 15.71 -2.26 12.29
N LEU A 44 16.05 -2.63 11.06
CA LEU A 44 15.89 -1.78 9.88
C LEU A 44 14.59 -2.13 9.15
N PHE A 45 14.40 -3.42 8.90
CA PHE A 45 13.22 -3.95 8.25
C PHE A 45 13.04 -5.45 8.52
N LEU A 46 11.80 -5.91 8.42
CA LEU A 46 11.38 -7.29 8.50
C LEU A 46 10.81 -7.71 7.16
N ILE A 47 11.11 -8.94 6.73
CA ILE A 47 10.66 -9.47 5.44
C ILE A 47 10.01 -10.83 5.64
N GLN A 48 8.91 -11.08 4.94
CA GLN A 48 8.41 -12.44 4.74
C GLN A 48 8.18 -12.71 3.26
N PHE A 49 8.75 -13.82 2.77
CA PHE A 49 8.56 -14.31 1.41
C PHE A 49 7.45 -15.34 1.35
N HIS A 50 6.56 -15.20 0.36
CA HIS A 50 5.40 -16.07 0.14
C HIS A 50 5.43 -16.63 -1.28
N PRO A 51 5.98 -17.84 -1.47
CA PRO A 51 5.93 -18.51 -2.75
C PRO A 51 4.49 -18.75 -3.22
N LEU A 52 4.18 -18.45 -4.49
CA LEU A 52 2.83 -18.70 -5.03
C LEU A 52 2.47 -20.18 -5.07
N HIS A 53 3.49 -21.05 -5.12
CA HIS A 53 3.34 -22.50 -5.11
C HIS A 53 4.00 -23.07 -3.84
N SER A 54 3.32 -22.94 -2.71
CA SER A 54 3.71 -23.59 -1.45
C SER A 54 3.06 -24.98 -1.32
N SER A 55 3.79 -25.95 -0.77
CA SER A 55 3.26 -27.27 -0.42
C SER A 55 2.59 -27.32 0.96
N ASN A 56 2.74 -26.27 1.78
CA ASN A 56 2.12 -26.16 3.11
C ASN A 56 0.74 -25.49 3.01
N SER A 57 -0.31 -26.13 3.55
CA SER A 57 -1.69 -25.63 3.48
C SER A 57 -1.92 -24.31 4.23
N ILE A 58 -1.24 -24.09 5.37
CA ILE A 58 -1.35 -22.82 6.12
C ILE A 58 -0.76 -21.67 5.30
N ASP A 59 0.39 -21.92 4.66
CA ASP A 59 1.01 -20.92 3.79
C ASP A 59 0.12 -20.65 2.57
N GLN A 60 -0.58 -21.66 2.04
CA GLN A 60 -1.53 -21.48 0.93
C GLN A 60 -2.69 -20.54 1.31
N GLU A 61 -3.26 -20.65 2.52
CA GLU A 61 -4.33 -19.76 2.97
C GLU A 61 -3.84 -18.31 3.09
N VAL A 62 -2.65 -18.11 3.68
CA VAL A 62 -2.04 -16.78 3.79
C VAL A 62 -1.74 -16.19 2.41
N VAL A 63 -1.13 -16.98 1.51
CA VAL A 63 -0.83 -16.59 0.13
C VAL A 63 -2.11 -16.24 -0.62
N ALA A 64 -3.17 -17.06 -0.51
CA ALA A 64 -4.44 -16.82 -1.18
C ALA A 64 -5.07 -15.50 -0.71
N LYS A 65 -5.06 -15.24 0.61
CA LYS A 65 -5.61 -13.99 1.14
C LYS A 65 -4.77 -12.77 0.75
N LEU A 66 -3.44 -12.87 0.77
CA LEU A 66 -2.56 -11.81 0.27
C LEU A 66 -2.76 -11.55 -1.23
N ALA A 67 -2.94 -12.61 -2.02
CA ALA A 67 -3.20 -12.50 -3.45
C ALA A 67 -4.54 -11.82 -3.74
N GLU A 68 -5.59 -12.14 -3.00
CA GLU A 68 -6.88 -11.46 -3.07
C GLU A 68 -6.73 -9.96 -2.74
N ILE A 69 -6.02 -9.63 -1.66
CA ILE A 69 -5.78 -8.24 -1.25
C ILE A 69 -5.02 -7.47 -2.35
N ILE A 70 -3.95 -8.04 -2.90
CA ILE A 70 -3.17 -7.42 -3.98
C ILE A 70 -4.04 -7.18 -5.21
N GLN A 71 -4.82 -8.19 -5.61
CA GLN A 71 -5.74 -8.11 -6.73
C GLN A 71 -6.78 -6.99 -6.53
N ASP A 72 -7.47 -7.00 -5.40
CA ASP A 72 -8.52 -6.01 -5.09
C ASP A 72 -7.93 -4.59 -5.04
N LEU A 73 -6.79 -4.40 -4.36
CA LEU A 73 -6.10 -3.10 -4.30
C LEU A 73 -5.68 -2.60 -5.68
N PHE A 74 -5.15 -3.47 -6.53
CA PHE A 74 -4.75 -3.10 -7.89
C PHE A 74 -5.96 -2.69 -8.74
N LEU A 75 -7.05 -3.45 -8.68
CA LEU A 75 -8.28 -3.14 -9.41
C LEU A 75 -8.89 -1.81 -8.94
N MET A 76 -8.94 -1.57 -7.63
CA MET A 76 -9.38 -0.28 -7.07
C MET A 76 -8.46 0.86 -7.50
N ALA A 77 -7.14 0.68 -7.44
CA ALA A 77 -6.15 1.70 -7.79
C ALA A 77 -6.30 2.19 -9.24
N LYS A 78 -6.58 1.29 -10.19
CA LYS A 78 -6.86 1.64 -11.60
C LYS A 78 -8.04 2.62 -11.76
N ASN A 79 -8.94 2.65 -10.79
CA ASN A 79 -10.10 3.53 -10.76
C ASN A 79 -9.86 4.82 -9.98
N ARG A 80 -8.72 4.97 -9.29
CA ARG A 80 -8.37 6.17 -8.51
C ARG A 80 -7.62 7.20 -9.35
N GLN A 81 -7.56 8.43 -8.84
CA GLN A 81 -6.76 9.49 -9.47
C GLN A 81 -5.27 9.28 -9.22
N ASP A 82 -4.46 9.58 -10.24
CA ASP A 82 -2.99 9.54 -10.14
C ASP A 82 -2.49 10.55 -9.09
N ILE A 83 -1.59 10.08 -8.24
CA ILE A 83 -0.78 10.88 -7.33
C ILE A 83 0.59 11.06 -8.00
N LYS A 84 1.12 12.29 -7.96
CA LYS A 84 2.42 12.63 -8.56
C LYS A 84 3.28 13.36 -7.53
N PRO A 85 3.95 12.66 -6.61
CA PRO A 85 4.91 13.29 -5.71
C PRO A 85 6.15 13.73 -6.51
N THR A 86 6.88 14.70 -5.99
CA THR A 86 8.08 15.25 -6.64
C THR A 86 9.21 14.24 -6.77
N THR A 87 9.25 13.21 -5.91
CA THR A 87 10.23 12.12 -5.92
C THR A 87 9.94 11.05 -6.98
N MET A 88 8.74 11.04 -7.59
CA MET A 88 8.36 10.02 -8.55
C MET A 88 9.07 10.25 -9.90
N LYS A 89 9.75 9.20 -10.39
CA LYS A 89 10.45 9.20 -11.68
C LYS A 89 9.60 8.61 -12.80
N SER A 90 8.90 7.52 -12.52
CA SER A 90 8.12 6.79 -13.53
C SER A 90 6.93 6.05 -12.92
N GLY A 91 6.07 5.54 -13.80
CA GLY A 91 4.96 4.64 -13.50
C GLY A 91 3.69 5.30 -12.99
N LYS A 92 2.97 4.60 -12.12
CA LYS A 92 1.68 5.02 -11.55
C LYS A 92 1.69 4.87 -10.05
N MET A 93 1.01 5.80 -9.38
CA MET A 93 0.81 5.81 -7.94
C MET A 93 -0.61 6.30 -7.68
N GLN A 94 -1.40 5.55 -6.91
CA GLN A 94 -2.75 5.91 -6.52
C GLN A 94 -3.00 5.57 -5.04
N GLY A 95 -4.01 6.19 -4.43
CA GLY A 95 -4.33 5.96 -3.02
C GLY A 95 -5.74 5.42 -2.83
N ILE A 96 -5.91 4.61 -1.79
CA ILE A 96 -7.16 4.02 -1.30
C ILE A 96 -7.27 4.33 0.20
N GLY A 97 -8.49 4.49 0.72
CA GLY A 97 -8.75 4.89 2.11
C GLY A 97 -8.76 6.41 2.29
N PHE A 98 -8.36 6.89 3.47
CA PHE A 98 -8.47 8.28 3.90
C PHE A 98 -7.22 9.13 3.60
N ARG A 99 -7.45 10.41 3.33
CA ARG A 99 -6.42 11.43 3.08
C ARG A 99 -6.88 12.81 3.53
N GLY A 100 -5.92 13.72 3.68
CA GLY A 100 -6.24 15.15 3.75
C GLY A 100 -6.93 15.60 2.46
N ALA A 101 -8.04 16.34 2.59
CA ALA A 101 -8.84 16.76 1.46
C ALA A 101 -8.16 17.91 0.69
N SER A 102 -8.46 17.96 -0.60
CA SER A 102 -8.17 19.10 -1.49
C SER A 102 -9.45 19.73 -2.06
N ASP A 103 -10.61 19.16 -1.71
CA ASP A 103 -11.91 19.69 -2.11
C ASP A 103 -12.27 20.90 -1.23
N GLU A 104 -12.83 21.94 -1.84
CA GLU A 104 -13.34 23.10 -1.12
C GLU A 104 -14.37 22.68 -0.05
N GLY A 105 -14.26 23.31 1.14
CA GLY A 105 -15.12 23.04 2.30
C GLY A 105 -14.80 21.76 3.07
N ALA A 106 -14.00 20.85 2.53
CA ALA A 106 -13.63 19.60 3.21
C ALA A 106 -12.23 19.70 3.83
N LYS A 107 -12.06 19.14 5.03
CA LYS A 107 -10.75 19.01 5.70
C LYS A 107 -10.08 17.68 5.40
N ALA A 108 -10.85 16.60 5.32
CA ALA A 108 -10.37 15.25 5.03
C ALA A 108 -11.42 14.42 4.30
N GLY A 109 -11.06 13.21 3.87
CA GLY A 109 -12.00 12.29 3.23
C GLY A 109 -11.28 11.18 2.49
N THR A 110 -12.02 10.38 1.75
CA THR A 110 -11.43 9.27 0.99
C THR A 110 -10.81 9.72 -0.32
N TYR A 111 -9.84 8.95 -0.83
CA TYR A 111 -9.30 9.13 -2.17
C TYR A 111 -10.41 9.02 -3.23
N ALA A 112 -10.46 10.02 -4.12
CA ALA A 112 -11.46 10.08 -5.18
C ALA A 112 -11.15 9.13 -6.34
N ARG A 113 -12.22 8.63 -6.96
CA ARG A 113 -12.14 7.96 -8.25
C ARG A 113 -11.76 8.94 -9.36
N ARG A 114 -11.19 8.40 -10.44
CA ARG A 114 -11.01 9.13 -11.70
C ARG A 114 -12.39 9.44 -12.30
N ARG A 115 -12.42 10.46 -13.16
CA ARG A 115 -13.66 10.89 -13.82
C ARG A 115 -14.11 9.83 -14.83
N ASP A 116 -15.41 9.87 -15.15
CA ASP A 116 -16.01 9.16 -16.29
C ASP A 116 -15.87 7.63 -16.24
N LEU A 117 -15.85 7.05 -15.03
CA LEU A 117 -15.93 5.60 -14.88
C LEU A 117 -17.31 5.08 -15.30
N PRO A 118 -17.36 3.96 -16.06
CA PRO A 118 -18.60 3.23 -16.31
C PRO A 118 -19.29 2.80 -15.01
N GLN A 119 -20.62 2.67 -15.07
CA GLN A 119 -21.44 2.39 -13.89
C GLN A 119 -21.16 1.00 -13.29
N ASP A 120 -20.94 0.00 -14.15
CA ASP A 120 -20.53 -1.35 -13.78
C ASP A 120 -19.16 -1.37 -13.07
N VAL A 121 -18.21 -0.54 -13.52
CA VAL A 121 -16.91 -0.39 -12.86
C VAL A 121 -17.04 0.28 -11.50
N ILE A 122 -17.95 1.25 -11.35
CA ILE A 122 -18.26 1.89 -10.08
C ILE A 122 -18.87 0.89 -9.09
N GLU A 123 -19.80 0.07 -9.55
CA GLU A 123 -20.45 -0.96 -8.73
C GLU A 123 -19.45 -2.01 -8.27
N GLU A 124 -18.57 -2.46 -9.17
CA GLU A 124 -17.52 -3.40 -8.80
C GLU A 124 -16.53 -2.78 -7.80
N ASP A 125 -16.11 -1.55 -8.02
CA ASP A 125 -15.24 -0.83 -7.09
C ASP A 125 -15.87 -0.67 -5.69
N ASN A 126 -17.19 -0.49 -5.62
CA ASN A 126 -17.92 -0.47 -4.35
C ASN A 126 -17.90 -1.85 -3.67
N ARG A 127 -18.08 -2.96 -4.42
CA ARG A 127 -17.96 -4.32 -3.86
C ARG A 127 -16.56 -4.61 -3.34
N LEU A 128 -15.52 -4.14 -4.04
CA LEU A 128 -14.14 -4.23 -3.57
C LEU A 128 -13.93 -3.42 -2.29
N TRP A 129 -14.56 -2.24 -2.18
CA TRP A 129 -14.53 -1.45 -0.95
C TRP A 129 -15.15 -2.20 0.23
N ASP A 130 -16.25 -2.91 0.03
CA ASP A 130 -16.94 -3.65 1.10
C ASP A 130 -16.05 -4.75 1.72
N LYS A 131 -15.08 -5.28 0.96
CA LYS A 131 -14.10 -6.25 1.46
C LYS A 131 -12.99 -5.65 2.33
N LEU A 132 -12.81 -4.33 2.32
CA LEU A 132 -11.63 -3.69 2.95
C LEU A 132 -11.56 -3.94 4.45
N ARG A 133 -12.69 -4.11 5.16
CA ARG A 133 -12.68 -4.41 6.60
C ARG A 133 -12.03 -5.75 6.90
N ASP A 134 -12.34 -6.78 6.10
CA ASP A 134 -11.76 -8.10 6.25
C ASP A 134 -10.28 -8.11 5.87
N HIS A 135 -9.93 -7.38 4.80
CA HIS A 135 -8.55 -7.16 4.41
C HIS A 135 -7.76 -6.46 5.51
N ASN A 136 -8.32 -5.41 6.11
CA ASN A 136 -7.71 -4.69 7.21
C ASN A 136 -7.47 -5.58 8.43
N ARG A 137 -8.47 -6.38 8.83
CA ARG A 137 -8.34 -7.33 9.96
C ARG A 137 -7.21 -8.32 9.72
N PHE A 138 -7.14 -8.87 8.50
CA PHE A 138 -6.08 -9.78 8.11
C PHE A 138 -4.71 -9.11 8.16
N LEU A 139 -4.53 -7.94 7.53
CA LEU A 139 -3.25 -7.22 7.50
C LEU A 139 -2.79 -6.76 8.89
N CYS A 140 -3.72 -6.33 9.76
CA CYS A 140 -3.44 -6.06 11.16
C CYS A 140 -2.83 -7.30 11.86
N SER A 141 -3.39 -8.48 11.62
CA SER A 141 -2.83 -9.73 12.15
C SER A 141 -1.44 -10.03 11.58
N ARG A 142 -1.19 -9.70 10.30
CA ARG A 142 0.13 -9.85 9.65
C ARG A 142 1.17 -8.98 10.34
N VAL A 143 0.89 -7.68 10.52
CA VAL A 143 1.79 -6.76 11.23
C VAL A 143 2.03 -7.19 12.67
N LYS A 144 0.96 -7.60 13.38
CA LYS A 144 1.09 -8.11 14.76
C LYS A 144 2.01 -9.34 14.84
N ASN A 145 1.99 -10.20 13.83
CA ASN A 145 2.89 -11.36 13.72
C ASN A 145 4.32 -10.98 13.34
N PHE A 146 4.53 -9.91 12.55
CA PHE A 146 5.85 -9.36 12.27
C PHE A 146 6.47 -8.70 13.51
N SER A 147 5.72 -7.79 14.14
CA SER A 147 6.15 -6.98 15.27
C SER A 147 4.92 -6.50 16.03
N PHE A 148 4.71 -7.08 17.22
CA PHE A 148 3.65 -6.62 18.13
C PHE A 148 3.83 -5.15 18.53
N GLU A 149 5.07 -4.70 18.68
CA GLU A 149 5.37 -3.32 19.06
C GLU A 149 4.99 -2.35 17.94
N SER A 150 5.38 -2.62 16.69
CA SER A 150 5.03 -1.75 15.56
C SER A 150 3.51 -1.71 15.31
N PHE A 151 2.80 -2.83 15.55
CA PHE A 151 1.34 -2.84 15.56
C PHE A 151 0.78 -1.88 16.60
N LYS A 152 1.30 -1.95 17.84
CA LYS A 152 0.84 -1.12 18.97
C LYS A 152 1.11 0.36 18.73
N GLU A 153 2.32 0.72 18.29
CA GLU A 153 2.69 2.11 17.97
C GLU A 153 1.73 2.72 16.93
N ASN A 154 1.46 2.01 15.83
CA ASN A 154 0.55 2.51 14.80
C ASN A 154 -0.90 2.60 15.29
N ALA A 155 -1.35 1.65 16.12
CA ALA A 155 -2.67 1.67 16.73
C ALA A 155 -2.84 2.86 17.70
N GLU A 156 -1.80 3.18 18.48
CA GLU A 156 -1.78 4.32 19.39
C GLU A 156 -1.88 5.65 18.62
N ILE A 157 -1.15 5.82 17.52
CA ILE A 157 -1.24 7.02 16.66
C ILE A 157 -2.68 7.22 16.16
N ILE A 158 -3.30 6.16 15.60
CA ILE A 158 -4.66 6.24 15.07
C ILE A 158 -5.67 6.64 16.14
N LYS A 159 -5.56 6.01 17.33
CA LYS A 159 -6.43 6.30 18.46
C LYS A 159 -6.22 7.71 19.02
N GLU A 160 -4.95 8.13 19.17
CA GLU A 160 -4.59 9.43 19.71
C GLU A 160 -5.15 10.56 18.83
N PHE A 161 -5.00 10.45 17.51
CA PHE A 161 -5.42 11.50 16.59
C PHE A 161 -6.87 11.38 16.10
N GLY A 162 -7.56 10.28 16.42
CA GLY A 162 -8.93 10.03 15.97
C GLY A 162 -9.01 9.91 14.44
N ILE A 163 -8.13 9.09 13.88
CA ILE A 163 -8.01 8.87 12.44
C ILE A 163 -8.77 7.60 12.08
N PRO A 164 -9.68 7.59 11.10
CA PRO A 164 -10.33 6.36 10.66
C PRO A 164 -9.33 5.40 9.98
N SER A 165 -9.62 4.10 10.10
CA SER A 165 -8.93 3.08 9.30
C SER A 165 -9.18 3.31 7.82
N TRP A 166 -8.22 2.93 6.97
CA TRP A 166 -8.36 2.93 5.50
C TRP A 166 -9.58 2.16 4.98
N SER A 167 -10.11 1.24 5.81
CA SER A 167 -11.26 0.39 5.51
C SER A 167 -12.61 0.93 6.02
N HIS A 168 -12.63 2.03 6.77
CA HIS A 168 -13.88 2.60 7.30
C HIS A 168 -14.65 3.34 6.21
N ASP A 169 -15.97 3.41 6.37
CA ASP A 169 -16.83 4.14 5.45
C ASP A 169 -16.94 5.61 5.89
N GLU A 170 -17.02 5.82 7.21
CA GLU A 170 -17.21 7.10 7.87
C GLU A 170 -16.03 7.52 8.76
N TRP A 171 -15.90 8.83 8.96
CA TRP A 171 -14.81 9.40 9.75
C TRP A 171 -14.90 8.97 11.21
N ASN A 172 -16.09 9.03 11.82
CA ASN A 172 -16.27 8.81 13.26
C ASN A 172 -16.11 7.33 13.69
N GLU A 173 -15.97 6.40 12.75
CA GLU A 173 -15.76 4.98 13.06
C GLU A 173 -14.42 4.68 13.74
N PHE A 174 -13.50 5.65 13.86
CA PHE A 174 -12.31 5.48 14.70
C PHE A 174 -12.66 5.26 16.19
N GLU A 175 -13.91 5.51 16.59
CA GLU A 175 -14.39 5.29 17.95
C GLU A 175 -14.69 3.80 18.24
N ASP A 176 -14.71 2.94 17.21
CA ASP A 176 -14.94 1.50 17.34
C ASP A 176 -13.74 0.77 17.98
N GLU A 177 -14.00 -0.31 18.72
CA GLU A 177 -12.96 -1.10 19.39
C GLU A 177 -11.95 -1.75 18.42
N CYS A 178 -12.36 -1.98 17.16
CA CYS A 178 -11.52 -2.60 16.13
C CYS A 178 -10.84 -1.53 15.26
N ASN A 179 -9.99 -0.69 15.86
CA ASN A 179 -9.23 0.28 15.09
C ASN A 179 -8.16 -0.41 14.25
N GLY A 180 -8.17 -0.11 12.93
CA GLY A 180 -7.08 -0.46 12.04
C GLY A 180 -5.78 0.27 12.41
N ILE A 181 -4.67 -0.15 11.83
CA ILE A 181 -3.34 0.46 12.06
C ILE A 181 -2.85 1.32 10.89
N PHE A 182 -3.72 1.56 9.90
CA PHE A 182 -3.43 2.35 8.70
C PHE A 182 -4.60 3.24 8.32
N SER A 183 -4.33 4.44 7.81
CA SER A 183 -5.38 5.33 7.29
C SER A 183 -5.55 5.24 5.78
N SER A 184 -4.51 4.80 5.07
CA SER A 184 -4.55 4.64 3.61
C SER A 184 -3.61 3.55 3.12
N ALA A 185 -3.93 3.00 1.94
CA ALA A 185 -3.02 2.20 1.13
C ALA A 185 -2.64 3.00 -0.12
N ILE A 186 -1.35 3.16 -0.36
CA ILE A 186 -0.78 3.66 -1.60
C ILE A 186 -0.43 2.48 -2.47
N VAL A 187 -0.91 2.47 -3.70
CA VAL A 187 -0.63 1.44 -4.70
C VAL A 187 0.23 2.04 -5.79
N THR A 188 1.27 1.33 -6.19
CA THR A 188 2.21 1.69 -7.25
C THR A 188 2.31 0.56 -8.26
N HIS A 189 2.38 0.92 -9.55
CA HIS A 189 2.48 -0.06 -10.63
C HIS A 189 3.02 0.57 -11.92
N SER A 190 3.09 -0.22 -12.99
CA SER A 190 3.51 0.22 -14.33
C SER A 190 4.91 0.83 -14.36
N ASP A 191 5.92 0.08 -13.91
CA ASP A 191 7.32 0.54 -13.81
C ASP A 191 7.50 1.73 -12.87
N PHE A 192 6.82 1.71 -11.72
CA PHE A 192 7.03 2.74 -10.69
C PHE A 192 8.49 2.77 -10.23
N SER A 193 9.06 3.97 -10.16
CA SER A 193 10.35 4.22 -9.53
C SER A 193 10.39 5.63 -8.96
N ASN A 194 11.24 5.86 -7.96
CA ASN A 194 11.35 7.15 -7.30
C ASN A 194 12.79 7.45 -6.84
N ASP A 195 12.99 8.67 -6.38
CA ASP A 195 14.20 9.11 -5.70
C ASP A 195 14.29 8.54 -4.29
N GLU A 196 15.53 8.41 -3.81
CA GLU A 196 15.86 8.12 -2.42
C GLU A 196 15.22 9.15 -1.49
N HIS A 197 14.52 8.66 -0.47
CA HIS A 197 13.90 9.49 0.56
C HIS A 197 13.75 8.70 1.87
N MET A 198 13.45 9.41 2.94
CA MET A 198 12.77 8.86 4.12
C MET A 198 11.35 9.39 4.08
N ASP A 199 10.42 8.63 4.66
CA ASP A 199 9.06 9.12 4.80
C ASP A 199 8.98 10.15 5.93
N ASP A 200 8.17 11.19 5.72
CA ASP A 200 7.82 12.17 6.75
C ASP A 200 6.46 11.80 7.42
N ASP A 201 6.02 10.55 7.26
CA ASP A 201 4.79 10.04 7.84
C ASP A 201 4.89 9.89 9.36
N LEU A 202 3.79 9.64 10.05
CA LEU A 202 3.83 9.52 11.51
C LEU A 202 4.16 8.13 12.00
N ASN A 203 3.72 7.11 11.25
CA ASN A 203 4.02 5.74 11.61
C ASN A 203 5.55 5.52 11.50
N PRO A 204 6.22 5.14 12.60
CA PRO A 204 7.66 4.85 12.57
C PRO A 204 7.98 3.65 11.66
N TRP A 205 6.97 2.82 11.38
CA TRP A 205 7.04 1.64 10.53
C TRP A 205 5.97 1.66 9.45
N SER A 206 6.38 1.56 8.19
CA SER A 206 5.50 1.33 7.04
C SER A 206 5.42 -0.15 6.73
N TYR A 207 4.22 -0.60 6.37
CA TYR A 207 3.96 -1.98 5.95
C TYR A 207 3.66 -2.00 4.45
N GLY A 208 4.24 -2.94 3.71
CA GLY A 208 4.08 -3.01 2.28
C GLY A 208 3.99 -4.42 1.71
N LEU A 209 3.30 -4.50 0.58
CA LEU A 209 3.12 -5.71 -0.20
C LEU A 209 3.72 -5.50 -1.59
N PHE A 210 4.56 -6.42 -2.03
CA PHE A 210 5.20 -6.35 -3.34
C PHE A 210 5.02 -7.66 -4.08
N SER A 211 4.69 -7.59 -5.37
CA SER A 211 4.56 -8.75 -6.23
C SER A 211 4.62 -8.31 -7.69
N TYR A 212 5.00 -9.22 -8.58
CA TYR A 212 4.57 -9.09 -9.97
C TYR A 212 3.13 -9.60 -10.10
N ILE A 213 2.37 -8.99 -11.00
CA ILE A 213 0.97 -9.31 -11.25
C ILE A 213 0.68 -9.34 -12.76
N ASN A 214 -0.40 -10.03 -13.15
CA ASN A 214 -0.99 -9.86 -14.46
C ASN A 214 -1.76 -8.52 -14.51
N PRO A 215 -1.43 -7.58 -15.42
CA PRO A 215 -2.06 -6.25 -15.46
C PRO A 215 -3.56 -6.25 -15.78
N SER A 216 -4.08 -7.33 -16.38
CA SER A 216 -5.50 -7.44 -16.72
C SER A 216 -6.32 -7.91 -15.52
N THR A 217 -5.81 -8.86 -14.73
CA THR A 217 -6.55 -9.48 -13.62
C THR A 217 -6.14 -8.98 -12.24
N GLY A 218 -4.93 -8.45 -12.08
CA GLY A 218 -4.33 -8.12 -10.78
C GLY A 218 -3.76 -9.32 -10.01
N VAL A 219 -3.88 -10.54 -10.55
CA VAL A 219 -3.44 -11.76 -9.88
C VAL A 219 -1.91 -11.81 -9.82
N PRO A 220 -1.31 -12.10 -8.64
CA PRO A 220 0.12 -12.34 -8.51
C PRO A 220 0.66 -13.40 -9.45
N ILE A 221 1.83 -13.14 -10.01
CA ILE A 221 2.58 -14.06 -10.86
C ILE A 221 4.04 -14.09 -10.43
N VAL A 222 4.73 -15.18 -10.75
CA VAL A 222 6.20 -15.21 -10.73
C VAL A 222 6.68 -14.61 -12.05
N PRO A 223 7.63 -13.66 -12.04
CA PRO A 223 8.24 -13.16 -13.27
C PRO A 223 8.83 -14.30 -14.09
N ASN A 224 8.51 -14.36 -15.38
CA ASN A 224 8.91 -15.51 -16.21
C ASN A 224 10.43 -15.56 -16.35
N SER A 225 10.98 -16.76 -16.14
CA SER A 225 12.28 -17.00 -15.51
C SER A 225 13.46 -17.28 -16.44
N GLU A 226 13.40 -16.94 -17.73
CA GLU A 226 14.53 -17.24 -18.63
C GLU A 226 15.81 -16.47 -18.27
N ALA A 227 15.72 -15.42 -17.45
CA ALA A 227 16.88 -14.61 -17.14
C ALA A 227 17.12 -14.34 -15.63
N MET A 228 16.18 -14.68 -14.72
CA MET A 228 16.32 -14.48 -13.25
C MET A 228 17.08 -13.18 -12.92
N VAL A 229 16.69 -12.08 -13.58
CA VAL A 229 17.51 -10.87 -13.60
C VAL A 229 17.19 -10.04 -12.38
N PRO A 230 18.17 -9.75 -11.51
CA PRO A 230 17.95 -8.81 -10.43
C PRO A 230 17.85 -7.39 -10.98
N GLY A 231 17.25 -6.49 -10.21
CA GLY A 231 17.41 -5.04 -10.46
C GLY A 231 16.13 -4.21 -10.39
N HIS A 232 14.96 -4.84 -10.25
CA HIS A 232 13.80 -4.14 -9.73
C HIS A 232 13.63 -4.50 -8.26
N ALA A 233 13.77 -3.52 -7.37
CA ALA A 233 13.88 -3.76 -5.94
C ALA A 233 13.35 -2.59 -5.12
N LEU A 234 13.03 -2.86 -3.85
CA LEU A 234 13.08 -1.85 -2.80
C LEU A 234 14.55 -1.75 -2.34
N HIS A 235 15.17 -0.63 -2.64
CA HIS A 235 16.57 -0.35 -2.37
C HIS A 235 16.74 0.44 -1.07
N PHE A 236 17.68 0.01 -0.23
CA PHE A 236 18.11 0.69 0.99
C PHE A 236 19.55 1.20 0.81
N PRO A 237 19.74 2.44 0.33
CA PRO A 237 21.02 2.93 -0.18
C PRO A 237 22.13 3.00 0.85
N ASP A 238 21.83 3.42 2.09
CA ASP A 238 22.80 3.47 3.18
C ASP A 238 23.40 2.07 3.48
N PHE A 239 22.69 1.00 3.14
CA PHE A 239 23.16 -0.39 3.31
C PHE A 239 23.53 -1.05 1.97
N ARG A 240 23.38 -0.34 0.85
CA ARG A 240 23.43 -0.86 -0.54
C ARG A 240 22.74 -2.21 -0.66
N CYS A 241 21.56 -2.30 -0.07
CA CYS A 241 20.81 -3.54 0.07
C CYS A 241 19.54 -3.49 -0.78
N ASP A 242 19.32 -4.52 -1.58
CA ASP A 242 18.15 -4.67 -2.44
C ASP A 242 17.26 -5.81 -1.95
N ILE A 243 15.98 -5.53 -1.71
CA ILE A 243 14.94 -6.56 -1.67
C ILE A 243 14.48 -6.79 -3.10
N ASP A 244 14.95 -7.88 -3.72
CA ASP A 244 14.74 -8.12 -5.14
C ASP A 244 13.33 -8.62 -5.44
N PHE A 245 12.64 -7.92 -6.34
CA PHE A 245 11.31 -8.30 -6.81
C PHE A 245 11.38 -9.23 -8.02
N GLY A 246 12.43 -9.12 -8.85
CA GLY A 246 12.61 -9.90 -10.08
C GLY A 246 12.75 -11.40 -9.84
N MET A 247 13.45 -11.77 -8.77
CA MET A 247 13.66 -13.14 -8.32
C MET A 247 12.72 -13.53 -7.15
N SER A 248 11.67 -12.75 -6.90
CA SER A 248 10.69 -13.06 -5.87
C SER A 248 9.95 -14.37 -6.20
N PRO A 249 9.71 -15.25 -5.21
CA PRO A 249 8.94 -16.48 -5.44
C PRO A 249 7.43 -16.22 -5.58
N GLY A 250 7.01 -14.95 -5.49
CA GLY A 250 5.62 -14.53 -5.45
C GLY A 250 5.47 -13.21 -4.72
N ILE A 251 4.84 -13.25 -3.56
CA ILE A 251 4.52 -12.08 -2.75
C ILE A 251 5.62 -11.84 -1.71
N VAL A 252 5.99 -10.58 -1.52
CA VAL A 252 6.91 -10.12 -0.49
C VAL A 252 6.17 -9.16 0.44
N GLU A 253 6.08 -9.51 1.72
CA GLU A 253 5.68 -8.59 2.78
C GLU A 253 6.93 -7.92 3.34
N VAL A 254 6.89 -6.60 3.53
CA VAL A 254 7.97 -5.83 4.16
C VAL A 254 7.39 -4.91 5.23
N LEU A 255 7.96 -4.91 6.42
CA LEU A 255 7.74 -3.89 7.46
C LEU A 255 9.06 -3.17 7.68
N TRP A 256 9.16 -1.88 7.36
CA TRP A 256 10.43 -1.14 7.45
C TRP A 256 10.27 0.17 8.20
N SER A 257 11.36 0.61 8.82
CA SER A 257 11.38 1.88 9.56
C SER A 257 11.56 3.05 8.58
N SER A 258 10.48 3.36 7.85
CA SER A 258 10.42 4.30 6.73
C SER A 258 10.96 5.70 7.04
N ASN A 259 10.77 6.17 8.26
CA ASN A 259 11.19 7.51 8.70
C ASN A 259 12.66 7.57 9.12
N SER A 260 13.29 6.42 9.30
CA SER A 260 14.64 6.29 9.86
C SER A 260 15.62 5.58 8.95
N VAL A 261 15.14 5.05 7.83
CA VAL A 261 15.92 4.30 6.86
C VAL A 261 15.56 4.82 5.48
N LYS A 262 16.54 5.39 4.80
CA LYS A 262 16.36 5.82 3.42
C LYS A 262 16.01 4.64 2.54
N HIS A 263 15.10 4.87 1.61
CA HIS A 263 14.65 3.84 0.69
C HIS A 263 14.16 4.44 -0.63
N HIS A 264 14.07 3.61 -1.66
CA HIS A 264 13.37 3.91 -2.91
C HIS A 264 13.10 2.63 -3.71
N THR A 265 12.18 2.71 -4.66
CA THR A 265 11.98 1.68 -5.68
C THR A 265 12.89 1.95 -6.87
N SER A 266 13.74 0.98 -7.20
CA SER A 266 14.68 1.08 -8.31
C SER A 266 13.99 1.07 -9.67
N VAL A 267 14.68 1.52 -10.72
CA VAL A 267 14.16 1.41 -12.08
C VAL A 267 14.18 -0.05 -12.52
N ALA A 268 13.03 -0.60 -12.92
CA ALA A 268 12.98 -1.95 -13.46
C ALA A 268 13.87 -2.10 -14.71
N PRO A 269 14.74 -3.13 -14.78
CA PRO A 269 15.54 -3.41 -15.97
C PRO A 269 14.64 -3.86 -17.13
N THR A 270 15.15 -3.80 -18.37
CA THR A 270 14.38 -4.05 -19.60
C THR A 270 13.56 -5.33 -19.56
N LEU A 271 14.11 -6.43 -19.03
CA LEU A 271 13.44 -7.74 -18.96
C LEU A 271 12.33 -7.82 -17.90
N LEU A 272 12.30 -6.85 -16.99
CA LEU A 272 11.34 -6.76 -15.89
C LEU A 272 10.37 -5.58 -16.04
N LYS A 273 10.45 -4.86 -17.16
CA LYS A 273 9.52 -3.78 -17.51
C LYS A 273 8.11 -4.30 -17.69
N SER A 274 7.14 -3.42 -17.47
CA SER A 274 5.73 -3.73 -17.68
C SER A 274 5.44 -4.11 -19.13
N THR A 275 4.72 -5.22 -19.29
CA THR A 275 4.17 -5.74 -20.55
C THR A 275 2.66 -5.95 -20.39
N PRO A 276 1.93 -6.34 -21.44
CA PRO A 276 0.52 -6.74 -21.29
C PRO A 276 0.31 -7.95 -20.36
N SER A 277 1.33 -8.80 -20.16
CA SER A 277 1.24 -10.01 -19.33
C SER A 277 1.80 -9.84 -17.92
N MET A 278 2.58 -8.79 -17.66
CA MET A 278 3.29 -8.62 -16.41
C MET A 278 3.47 -7.15 -16.05
N THR A 279 3.21 -6.79 -14.80
CA THR A 279 3.66 -5.52 -14.22
C THR A 279 4.03 -5.74 -12.76
N HIS A 280 4.96 -4.94 -12.25
CA HIS A 280 5.16 -4.88 -10.81
C HIS A 280 3.98 -4.17 -10.14
N PHE A 281 3.60 -4.67 -8.97
CA PHE A 281 2.70 -4.09 -7.99
C PHE A 281 3.48 -3.87 -6.71
N GLY A 282 3.42 -2.66 -6.17
CA GLY A 282 3.82 -2.38 -4.80
C GLY A 282 2.69 -1.66 -4.08
N SER A 283 2.46 -1.97 -2.81
CA SER A 283 1.65 -1.14 -1.95
C SER A 283 2.36 -0.79 -0.65
N SER A 284 2.06 0.40 -0.13
CA SER A 284 2.49 0.87 1.18
C SER A 284 1.27 1.32 1.98
N PHE A 285 1.15 0.81 3.19
CA PHE A 285 0.09 1.18 4.14
C PHE A 285 0.67 2.14 5.16
N GLN A 286 0.02 3.29 5.31
CA GLN A 286 0.61 4.44 6.00
C GLN A 286 -0.44 5.27 6.75
N ILE A 287 0.06 6.12 7.66
CA ILE A 287 -0.67 7.18 8.34
C ILE A 287 -0.08 8.52 7.90
N CYS A 288 -0.69 9.12 6.88
CA CYS A 288 -0.15 10.32 6.24
C CYS A 288 -0.07 11.52 7.20
N HIS A 289 1.09 12.19 7.27
CA HIS A 289 1.28 13.37 8.12
C HIS A 289 0.23 14.47 7.88
N ARG A 290 -0.07 14.75 6.61
CA ARG A 290 -1.09 15.75 6.25
C ARG A 290 -2.47 15.36 6.75
N LEU A 291 -2.83 14.08 6.77
CA LEU A 291 -4.11 13.62 7.31
C LEU A 291 -4.19 13.89 8.81
N MET A 292 -3.11 13.63 9.56
CA MET A 292 -3.08 13.93 10.99
C MET A 292 -3.30 15.42 11.28
N GLN A 293 -2.64 16.32 10.55
CA GLN A 293 -2.84 17.77 10.76
C GLN A 293 -4.32 18.16 10.61
N ARG A 294 -5.04 17.48 9.70
CA ARG A 294 -6.48 17.65 9.53
C ARG A 294 -7.27 16.97 10.64
N ALA A 295 -6.84 15.79 11.10
CA ALA A 295 -7.45 15.06 12.20
C ALA A 295 -7.40 15.86 13.52
N ILE A 296 -6.27 16.50 13.86
CA ILE A 296 -6.18 17.41 15.02
C ILE A 296 -7.24 18.53 14.95
N ALA A 297 -7.43 19.11 13.77
CA ALA A 297 -8.43 20.16 13.57
C ALA A 297 -9.87 19.63 13.59
N LEU A 298 -10.09 18.38 13.15
CA LEU A 298 -11.40 17.71 13.17
C LEU A 298 -11.78 17.26 14.59
N LYS A 299 -10.84 16.75 15.38
CA LYS A 299 -11.07 16.28 16.75
C LYS A 299 -11.60 17.37 17.70
N LYS A 300 -11.36 18.65 17.38
CA LYS A 300 -11.88 19.82 18.11
C LYS A 300 -13.34 20.16 17.79
N LEU A 301 -13.91 19.54 16.77
CA LEU A 301 -15.28 19.80 16.31
C LEU A 301 -16.24 18.77 16.91
N SER A 302 -17.53 19.12 16.98
CA SER A 302 -18.59 18.16 17.31
C SER A 302 -18.69 17.05 16.26
N ALA A 303 -19.32 15.92 16.59
CA ALA A 303 -19.48 14.80 15.65
C ALA A 303 -20.18 15.23 14.33
N GLU A 304 -21.22 16.07 14.42
CA GLU A 304 -21.95 16.61 13.27
C GLU A 304 -21.07 17.53 12.41
N GLU A 305 -20.28 18.39 13.05
CA GLU A 305 -19.36 19.29 12.35
C GLU A 305 -18.22 18.52 11.68
N ARG A 306 -17.69 17.48 12.34
CA ARG A 306 -16.70 16.57 11.73
C ARG A 306 -17.28 15.97 10.45
N GLU A 307 -18.47 15.39 10.55
CA GLU A 307 -19.15 14.75 9.43
C GLU A 307 -19.40 15.71 8.25
N LYS A 308 -19.76 16.97 8.54
CA LYS A 308 -19.91 18.03 7.52
C LYS A 308 -18.58 18.41 6.86
N ASN A 309 -17.47 18.31 7.59
CA ASN A 309 -16.13 18.68 7.13
C ASN A 309 -15.36 17.51 6.49
N THR A 310 -15.98 16.33 6.36
CA THR A 310 -15.34 15.12 5.80
C THR A 310 -16.07 14.57 4.60
N LEU A 311 -15.31 14.23 3.54
CA LEU A 311 -15.83 13.53 2.36
C LEU A 311 -15.59 12.03 2.47
N CYS A 312 -16.36 11.40 3.36
CA CYS A 312 -16.44 9.96 3.57
C CYS A 312 -17.04 9.23 2.36
N ARG A 313 -17.13 7.89 2.40
CA ARG A 313 -17.47 7.07 1.22
C ARG A 313 -18.76 7.50 0.51
N GLN A 314 -19.85 7.70 1.24
CA GLN A 314 -21.13 8.09 0.66
C GLN A 314 -21.07 9.51 0.05
N LYS A 315 -20.67 10.51 0.85
CA LYS A 315 -20.56 11.92 0.40
C LYS A 315 -19.58 12.08 -0.75
N ARG A 316 -18.50 11.29 -0.78
CA ARG A 316 -17.56 11.23 -1.89
C ARG A 316 -18.24 10.73 -3.16
N SER A 317 -18.99 9.63 -3.07
CA SER A 317 -19.71 9.06 -4.21
C SER A 317 -20.77 10.02 -4.77
N GLU A 318 -21.51 10.72 -3.90
CA GLU A 318 -22.48 11.74 -4.30
C GLU A 318 -21.81 12.90 -5.05
N LYS A 319 -20.67 13.40 -4.53
CA LYS A 319 -19.88 14.47 -5.15
C LYS A 319 -19.30 14.04 -6.50
N GLU A 320 -18.89 12.79 -6.65
CA GLU A 320 -18.44 12.22 -7.92
C GLU A 320 -19.58 12.13 -8.94
N ALA A 321 -20.77 11.68 -8.51
CA ALA A 321 -21.96 11.61 -9.36
C ALA A 321 -22.44 13.00 -9.81
N GLU A 322 -22.42 14.00 -8.91
CA GLU A 322 -22.73 15.38 -9.24
C GLU A 322 -21.80 15.93 -10.33
N ARG A 323 -20.48 15.74 -10.17
CA ARG A 323 -19.48 16.13 -11.16
C ARG A 323 -19.76 15.49 -12.52
N ARG A 324 -20.15 14.22 -12.56
CA ARG A 324 -20.50 13.51 -13.80
C ARG A 324 -21.70 14.16 -14.50
N ARG A 325 -22.77 14.43 -13.76
CA ARG A 325 -23.99 15.09 -14.29
C ARG A 325 -23.68 16.47 -14.89
N ILE A 326 -22.82 17.25 -14.24
CA ILE A 326 -22.39 18.58 -14.74
C ILE A 326 -21.66 18.45 -16.07
N VAL A 327 -20.72 17.49 -16.19
CA VAL A 327 -19.98 17.24 -17.44
C VAL A 327 -20.92 16.79 -18.55
N GLU A 328 -21.79 15.82 -18.29
CA GLU A 328 -22.79 15.34 -19.26
C GLU A 328 -23.70 16.48 -19.76
N THR A 329 -24.12 17.38 -18.87
CA THR A 329 -24.96 18.54 -19.21
C THR A 329 -24.22 19.53 -20.11
N LYS A 330 -22.96 19.86 -19.78
CA LYS A 330 -22.11 20.72 -20.61
C LYS A 330 -21.90 20.13 -22.01
N VAL A 331 -21.62 18.82 -22.12
CA VAL A 331 -21.46 18.14 -23.41
C VAL A 331 -22.74 18.17 -24.23
N LYS A 332 -23.91 17.94 -23.62
CA LYS A 332 -25.21 18.04 -24.30
C LYS A 332 -25.47 19.45 -24.82
N ASN A 333 -25.16 20.49 -24.05
CA ASN A 333 -25.34 21.88 -24.46
C ASN A 333 -24.41 22.27 -25.61
N ILE A 334 -23.14 21.84 -25.59
CA ILE A 334 -22.20 22.08 -26.71
C ILE A 334 -22.68 21.39 -28.00
N LYS A 335 -23.21 20.16 -27.90
CA LYS A 335 -23.76 19.44 -29.06
C LYS A 335 -25.02 20.11 -29.64
N LYS A 336 -25.83 20.78 -28.80
CA LYS A 336 -27.00 21.56 -29.23
C LYS A 336 -26.63 22.86 -29.94
N ILE A 337 -25.49 23.48 -29.61
CA ILE A 337 -25.03 24.73 -30.24
C ILE A 337 -24.38 24.46 -31.62
N LYS A 338 -23.93 23.23 -31.87
CA LYS A 338 -23.31 22.79 -33.14
C LYS A 338 -24.30 22.19 -34.16
N LYS A 339 -25.59 22.15 -33.83
CA LYS A 339 -26.70 21.84 -34.74
C LYS A 339 -27.51 23.11 -34.94
#